data_AF-A0A370K9J6-F1
#
_entry.id   AF-A0A370K9J6-F1
#
_cell.length_a   1.000
_cell.length_b   1.000
_cell.length_c   1.000
_cell.angle_alpha   90.00
_cell.angle_beta   90.00
_cell.angle_gamma   90.00
#
_symmetry.space_group_name_H-M   'P 1'
#
loop_
_entity.id
_entity.type
_entity.pdbx_description
1 polymer ?
#
loop_
_entity_poly.entity_id
_entity_poly.type
_entity_poly.pdbx_seq_one_letter_code
_entity_poly.pdbx_strand_id
1 'polypeptide(L)'
;MNWIIQEAAPVPILETNIYAFPTEQAKDLTSEAKSTAPFHLLMKWIDPEVILVHGNEAQKYLKERGIGRFRIEVKHFSRGWSKDEAVAIGRRIKLTCLREA
;
A
#
# COMPACT_ATOMS: atom_id res chain seq x y z
N MET A 1 6.05 0.20 9.92
CA MET A 1 4.61 0.47 9.75
C MET A 1 4.01 1.29 10.89
N ASN A 2 4.21 0.94 12.16
CA ASN A 2 3.56 1.63 13.29
C ASN A 2 3.76 3.17 13.32
N TRP A 3 4.98 3.66 13.07
CA TRP A 3 5.23 5.12 13.01
C TRP A 3 4.49 5.83 11.87
N ILE A 4 4.25 5.15 10.74
CA ILE A 4 3.47 5.71 9.63
C ILE A 4 2.02 5.90 10.09
N ILE A 5 1.44 4.86 10.69
CA ILE A 5 0.04 4.87 11.15
C ILE A 5 -0.17 5.94 12.23
N GLN A 6 0.74 6.03 13.20
CA GLN A 6 0.67 7.02 14.27
C GLN A 6 0.71 8.45 13.74
N GLU A 7 1.63 8.74 12.82
CA GLU A 7 1.81 10.09 12.28
C GLU A 7 0.69 10.46 11.27
N ALA A 8 0.13 9.48 10.58
CA ALA A 8 -0.99 9.68 9.65
C ALA A 8 -2.33 9.94 10.35
N ALA A 9 -2.46 9.68 11.66
CA ALA A 9 -3.69 9.91 12.40
C ALA A 9 -4.20 11.36 12.24
N PRO A 10 -5.51 11.58 12.04
CA PRO A 10 -6.61 10.62 12.23
C PRO A 10 -7.04 9.86 10.97
N VAL A 11 -6.24 9.83 9.89
CA VAL A 11 -6.62 9.15 8.64
C VAL A 11 -6.84 7.65 8.87
N PRO A 12 -8.00 7.08 8.49
CA PRO A 12 -8.22 5.64 8.53
C PRO A 12 -7.27 4.91 7.56
N ILE A 13 -6.61 3.86 8.04
CA ILE A 13 -5.63 3.11 7.24
C ILE A 13 -6.02 1.62 7.22
N LEU A 14 -6.03 1.04 6.00
CA LEU A 14 -6.11 -0.39 5.79
C LEU A 14 -4.79 -0.89 5.16
N GLU A 15 -4.16 -1.86 5.81
CA GLU A 15 -3.03 -2.61 5.24
C GLU A 15 -3.56 -3.88 4.54
N THR A 16 -3.14 -4.11 3.30
CA THR A 16 -3.54 -5.30 2.53
C THR A 16 -2.45 -5.72 1.55
N ASN A 17 -2.54 -6.96 1.09
CA ASN A 17 -1.72 -7.51 0.00
C ASN A 17 -2.50 -7.53 -1.32
N ILE A 18 -1.77 -7.61 -2.44
CA ILE A 18 -2.36 -7.78 -3.78
C ILE A 18 -2.88 -9.21 -3.96
N TYR A 19 -2.12 -10.20 -3.48
CA TYR A 19 -2.48 -11.61 -3.55
C TYR A 19 -3.19 -12.04 -2.27
N ALA A 20 -4.23 -12.84 -2.41
CA ALA A 20 -5.06 -13.29 -1.29
C ALA A 20 -4.39 -14.36 -0.42
N PHE A 21 -3.45 -15.13 -0.97
CA PHE A 21 -2.85 -16.26 -0.29
C PHE A 21 -1.45 -15.91 0.24
N PRO A 22 -1.18 -16.21 1.53
CA PRO A 22 0.17 -16.06 2.07
C PRO A 22 1.08 -17.15 1.49
N THR A 23 2.31 -16.76 1.15
CA THR A 23 3.38 -17.67 0.75
C THR A 23 4.68 -17.20 1.38
N GLU A 24 5.56 -18.13 1.77
CA GLU A 24 6.87 -17.78 2.33
C GLU A 24 7.73 -16.99 1.32
N GLN A 25 7.65 -17.34 0.04
CA GLN A 25 8.28 -16.57 -1.04
C GLN A 25 7.28 -16.35 -2.18
N ALA A 26 7.33 -15.16 -2.81
CA ALA A 26 6.41 -14.81 -3.90
C ALA A 26 6.47 -15.77 -5.11
N LYS A 27 7.58 -16.51 -5.27
CA LYS A 27 7.76 -17.54 -6.30
C LYS A 27 6.94 -18.81 -6.05
N ASP A 28 6.48 -19.01 -4.81
CA ASP A 28 5.73 -20.20 -4.40
C ASP A 28 4.21 -20.04 -4.62
N LEU A 29 3.77 -18.87 -5.10
CA LEU A 29 2.39 -18.64 -5.53
C LEU A 29 2.09 -19.44 -6.80
N THR A 30 1.28 -20.50 -6.68
CA THR A 30 0.69 -21.17 -7.85
C THR A 30 -0.19 -20.20 -8.65
N SER A 31 -0.49 -20.53 -9.91
CA SER A 31 -1.38 -19.74 -10.77
C SER A 31 -2.72 -19.43 -10.10
N GLU A 32 -3.26 -20.38 -9.36
CA GLU A 32 -4.54 -20.27 -8.65
C GLU A 32 -4.41 -19.41 -7.37
N ALA A 33 -3.24 -19.45 -6.72
CA ALA A 33 -2.94 -18.66 -5.53
C ALA A 33 -2.66 -17.18 -5.84
N LYS A 34 -2.40 -16.81 -7.10
CA LYS A 34 -2.24 -15.43 -7.57
C LYS A 34 -3.57 -14.68 -7.77
N SER A 35 -4.66 -15.15 -7.17
CA SER A 35 -5.93 -14.43 -7.24
C SER A 35 -5.79 -13.02 -6.64
N THR A 36 -6.06 -12.01 -7.47
CA THR A 36 -6.09 -10.59 -7.09
C THR A 36 -7.52 -10.06 -6.97
N ALA A 37 -8.53 -10.92 -7.17
CA ALA A 37 -9.94 -10.52 -7.11
C ALA A 37 -10.34 -9.86 -5.77
N PRO A 38 -9.89 -10.35 -4.60
CA PRO A 38 -10.18 -9.69 -3.32
C PRO A 38 -9.57 -8.28 -3.24
N PHE A 39 -8.34 -8.10 -3.71
CA PHE A 39 -7.70 -6.78 -3.76
C PHE A 39 -8.47 -5.81 -4.65
N HIS A 40 -8.90 -6.25 -5.84
CA HIS A 40 -9.71 -5.43 -6.73
C HIS A 40 -11.07 -5.05 -6.13
N LEU A 41 -11.71 -5.98 -5.40
CA LEU A 41 -12.95 -5.70 -4.69
C LEU A 41 -12.74 -4.64 -3.60
N LEU A 42 -11.67 -4.77 -2.81
CA LEU A 42 -11.31 -3.78 -1.79
C LEU A 42 -11.06 -2.40 -2.39
N MET A 43 -10.29 -2.31 -3.47
CA MET A 43 -10.04 -1.03 -4.15
C MET A 43 -11.32 -0.40 -4.66
N LYS A 44 -12.26 -1.20 -5.19
CA LYS A 44 -13.56 -0.71 -5.66
C LYS A 44 -14.46 -0.24 -4.51
N TRP A 45 -14.44 -0.92 -3.36
CA TRP A 45 -15.33 -0.63 -2.24
C TRP A 45 -14.84 0.52 -1.37
N ILE A 46 -13.53 0.59 -1.13
CA ILE A 46 -12.94 1.61 -0.28
C ILE A 46 -12.71 2.89 -1.08
N ASP A 47 -12.38 2.77 -2.37
CA ASP A 47 -11.97 3.88 -3.24
C ASP A 47 -10.96 4.81 -2.55
N PRO A 48 -9.78 4.28 -2.17
CA PRO A 48 -8.85 5.03 -1.32
C PRO A 48 -8.30 6.26 -2.04
N GLU A 49 -8.36 7.41 -1.37
CA GLU A 49 -7.75 8.66 -1.85
C GLU A 49 -6.25 8.49 -2.11
N VAL A 50 -5.56 7.79 -1.20
CA VAL A 50 -4.11 7.58 -1.23
C VAL A 50 -3.79 6.10 -1.08
N ILE A 51 -2.91 5.61 -1.96
CA ILE A 51 -2.33 4.27 -1.85
C ILE A 51 -0.84 4.40 -1.52
N LEU A 52 -0.43 3.91 -0.35
CA LEU A 52 0.97 3.66 -0.03
C LEU A 52 1.34 2.26 -0.54
N VAL A 53 2.29 2.17 -1.49
CA VAL A 53 2.71 0.89 -2.07
C VAL A 53 4.20 0.67 -1.84
N HIS A 54 4.53 -0.49 -1.28
CA HIS A 54 5.91 -0.91 -1.04
C HIS A 54 6.26 -2.14 -1.87
N GLY A 55 7.45 -2.11 -2.48
CA GLY A 55 7.98 -3.22 -3.27
C GLY A 55 7.70 -3.12 -4.77
N ASN A 56 8.70 -3.53 -5.56
CA ASN A 56 8.72 -3.30 -7.00
C ASN A 56 7.59 -4.02 -7.75
N GLU A 57 7.26 -5.25 -7.35
CA GLU A 57 6.17 -6.02 -7.97
C GLU A 57 4.82 -5.36 -7.76
N ALA A 58 4.56 -4.85 -6.54
CA ALA A 58 3.31 -4.16 -6.23
C ALA A 58 3.19 -2.83 -6.98
N GLN A 59 4.29 -2.05 -7.04
CA GLN A 59 4.35 -0.81 -7.83
C GLN A 59 4.08 -1.08 -9.32
N LYS A 60 4.73 -2.09 -9.89
CA LYS A 60 4.53 -2.51 -11.28
C LYS A 60 3.07 -2.93 -11.52
N TYR A 61 2.50 -3.74 -10.63
CA TYR A 61 1.12 -4.21 -10.74
C TYR A 61 0.11 -3.06 -10.80
N LEU A 62 0.22 -2.08 -9.89
CA LEU A 62 -0.68 -0.92 -9.85
C LEU A 62 -0.50 -0.02 -11.07
N LYS A 63 0.76 0.20 -11.49
CA LYS A 63 1.09 1.04 -12.65
C LYS A 63 0.52 0.48 -13.94
N GLU A 64 0.68 -0.82 -14.20
CA GLU A 64 0.16 -1.48 -15.40
C GLU A 64 -1.37 -1.45 -15.50
N ARG A 65 -2.07 -1.35 -14.36
CA ARG A 65 -3.53 -1.37 -14.28
C ARG A 65 -4.16 0.00 -14.02
N GLY A 66 -3.35 1.06 -13.89
CA GLY A 66 -3.84 2.40 -13.61
C GLY A 66 -4.58 2.54 -12.27
N ILE A 67 -4.25 1.71 -11.27
CA ILE A 67 -4.95 1.70 -9.97
C ILE A 67 -4.37 2.78 -9.05
N GLY A 68 -5.26 3.52 -8.39
CA GLY A 68 -4.93 4.57 -7.42
C GLY A 68 -4.39 5.83 -8.09
N ARG A 69 -5.16 6.93 -8.02
CA ARG A 69 -4.76 8.22 -8.59
C ARG A 69 -3.56 8.82 -7.87
N PHE A 70 -3.56 8.77 -6.54
CA PHE A 70 -2.45 9.24 -5.72
C PHE A 70 -1.73 8.06 -5.08
N ARG A 71 -0.49 7.82 -5.55
CA ARG A 71 0.37 6.76 -5.05
C ARG A 71 1.60 7.32 -4.38
N ILE A 72 1.93 6.77 -3.22
CA ILE A 72 3.20 6.98 -2.54
C ILE A 72 3.98 5.68 -2.70
N GLU A 73 4.94 5.69 -3.62
CA GLU A 73 5.78 4.52 -3.92
C GLU A 73 7.02 4.54 -3.04
N VAL A 74 7.24 3.46 -2.29
CA VAL A 74 8.35 3.36 -1.33
C VAL A 74 9.10 2.04 -1.48
N LYS A 75 10.37 2.01 -1.05
CA LYS A 75 11.17 0.78 -1.03
C LYS A 75 10.55 -0.24 -0.05
N HIS A 76 10.84 -1.53 -0.24
CA HIS A 76 10.38 -2.56 0.68
C HIS A 76 10.74 -2.22 2.14
N PHE A 77 9.78 -2.38 3.04
CA PHE A 77 9.96 -2.12 4.47
C PHE A 77 11.03 -3.01 5.14
N SER A 78 11.40 -4.13 4.52
CA SER A 78 12.43 -5.04 5.04
C SER A 78 13.88 -4.56 4.82
N ARG A 79 14.11 -3.47 4.07
CA ARG A 79 15.46 -2.98 3.72
C ARG A 79 15.80 -1.65 4.41
N GLY A 80 15.78 -1.64 5.74
CA GLY A 80 16.41 -0.59 6.55
C GLY A 80 15.75 0.78 6.42
N TRP A 81 14.61 0.97 7.07
CA TRP A 81 13.95 2.27 7.18
C TRP A 81 14.34 2.97 8.48
N SER A 82 14.52 4.28 8.40
CA SER A 82 14.62 5.11 9.61
C SER A 82 13.23 5.47 10.14
N LYS A 83 13.16 5.79 11.43
CA LYS A 83 11.95 6.36 12.04
C LYS A 83 11.53 7.65 11.33
N ASP A 84 12.50 8.46 10.93
CA ASP A 84 12.27 9.77 10.30
C ASP A 84 11.61 9.62 8.92
N GLU A 85 12.01 8.62 8.13
CA GLU A 85 11.38 8.30 6.85
C GLU A 85 9.92 7.86 7.04
N ALA A 86 9.67 7.00 8.03
CA ALA A 86 8.31 6.55 8.35
C ALA A 86 7.41 7.72 8.79
N VAL A 87 7.93 8.63 9.63
CA VAL A 87 7.22 9.84 10.05
C VAL A 87 6.96 10.76 8.85
N ALA A 88 7.95 11.00 7.98
CA ALA A 88 7.77 11.83 6.80
C ALA A 88 6.65 11.31 5.88
N ILE A 89 6.55 9.98 5.73
CA ILE A 89 5.48 9.35 4.95
C ILE A 89 4.12 9.48 5.63
N GLY A 90 4.04 9.26 6.95
CA GLY A 90 2.79 9.47 7.68
C GLY A 90 2.26 10.91 7.54
N ARG A 91 3.16 11.90 7.64
CA ARG A 91 2.83 13.32 7.36
C ARG A 91 2.32 13.54 5.95
N ARG A 92 2.98 12.93 4.96
CA ARG A 92 2.57 13.05 3.56
C ARG A 92 1.17 12.48 3.33
N ILE A 93 0.87 11.30 3.88
CA ILE A 93 -0.47 10.68 3.80
C ILE A 93 -1.51 11.64 4.41
N LYS A 94 -1.27 12.10 5.64
CA LYS A 94 -2.16 13.01 6.35
C LYS A 94 -2.44 14.29 5.56
N LEU A 95 -1.39 14.92 5.02
CA LEU A 95 -1.53 16.13 4.23
C LEU A 95 -2.26 15.90 2.91
N THR A 96 -2.10 14.74 2.27
CA THR A 96 -2.81 14.45 1.02
C THR A 96 -4.29 14.24 1.28
N CYS A 97 -4.68 13.45 2.29
CA CYS A 97 -6.09 13.20 2.60
C CYS A 97 -6.81 14.42 3.18
N LEU A 98 -6.15 15.22 4.03
CA LEU A 98 -6.80 16.38 4.66
C LEU A 98 -6.82 17.64 3.78
N ARG A 99 -6.17 17.63 2.61
CA ARG A 99 -6.22 18.74 1.65
C ARG A 99 -7.40 18.65 0.68
N GLU A 100 -8.02 17.48 0.56
CA GLU A 100 -9.21 17.26 -0.27
C GLU A 100 -10.52 17.20 0.56
N ALA A 101 -10.45 17.48 1.87
CA ALA A 101 -11.57 17.52 2.82
C ALA A 101 -12.17 18.92 2.98
#